data_AF-A0A4Y3TZX9-F1
#
_entry.id   AF-A0A4Y3TZX9-F1
#
_cell.length_a   1.000
_cell.length_b   1.000
_cell.length_c   1.000
_cell.angle_alpha   90.00
_cell.angle_beta   90.00
_cell.angle_gamma   90.00
#
_symmetry.space_group_name_H-M   'P 1'
#
loop_
_entity.id
_entity.type
_entity.pdbx_description
1 polymer ?
#
loop_
_entity_poly.entity_id
_entity_poly.type
_entity_poly.pdbx_seq_one_letter_code
_entity_poly.pdbx_strand_id
1 'polypeptide(L)' 'MATPQRAKFATQVDPKVLEAVRDLARQEGRQLQALVDEALADLIEKRRQARPRPSVMALYQASHETFAPLYRKLAE' A
#
# COMPACT_ATOMS: atom_id res chain seq x y z
N MET A 1 -20.74 6.44 -18.99
CA MET A 1 -19.54 5.99 -18.26
C MET A 1 -19.86 4.64 -17.66
N ALA A 2 -19.09 3.59 -17.96
CA ALA A 2 -19.39 2.25 -17.47
C ALA A 2 -19.17 2.19 -15.95
N THR A 3 -20.22 1.87 -15.20
CA THR A 3 -20.11 1.63 -13.76
C THR A 3 -19.17 0.44 -13.56
N PRO A 4 -18.13 0.55 -12.73
CA PRO A 4 -17.21 -0.57 -12.52
C PRO A 4 -17.98 -1.79 -12.00
N GLN A 5 -17.79 -2.93 -12.66
CA GLN A 5 -18.42 -4.20 -12.29
C GLN A 5 -17.91 -4.60 -10.90
N ARG A 6 -18.81 -4.68 -9.92
CA ARG A 6 -18.51 -5.11 -8.56
C ARG A 6 -18.93 -6.55 -8.34
N ALA A 7 -18.07 -7.34 -7.71
CA ALA A 7 -18.38 -8.71 -7.31
C ALA A 7 -18.84 -8.74 -5.84
N LYS A 8 -19.80 -9.60 -5.52
CA LYS A 8 -20.17 -9.87 -4.12
C LYS A 8 -19.02 -10.61 -3.44
N PHE A 9 -18.56 -10.12 -2.30
CA PHE A 9 -17.50 -10.70 -1.50
C PHE A 9 -18.03 -10.96 -0.09
N ALA A 10 -18.07 -12.23 0.32
CA ALA A 10 -18.56 -12.65 1.63
C ALA A 10 -17.46 -13.44 2.35
N THR A 11 -17.09 -12.97 3.54
CA THR A 11 -16.05 -13.52 4.41
C THR A 11 -16.33 -13.06 5.84
N GLN A 12 -15.75 -13.75 6.82
CA GLN A 12 -15.85 -13.38 8.22
C GLN A 12 -14.75 -12.37 8.60
N VAL A 13 -15.05 -11.51 9.56
CA VAL A 13 -14.13 -10.53 10.15
C VAL A 13 -14.43 -10.39 11.63
N ASP A 14 -13.44 -10.00 12.43
CA ASP A 14 -13.65 -9.68 13.84
C ASP A 14 -14.72 -8.56 13.97
N PRO A 15 -15.72 -8.72 14.85
CA PRO A 15 -16.80 -7.75 14.98
C PRO A 15 -16.31 -6.37 15.45
N LYS A 16 -15.26 -6.29 16.27
CA LYS A 16 -14.68 -5.01 16.71
C LYS A 16 -14.00 -4.29 15.56
N VAL A 17 -13.33 -5.04 14.68
CA VAL A 17 -12.72 -4.48 13.47
C VAL A 17 -13.81 -3.94 12.54
N LEU A 18 -14.90 -4.69 12.33
CA LEU A 18 -16.01 -4.22 11.50
C LEU A 18 -16.64 -2.93 12.04
N GLU A 19 -16.87 -2.83 13.35
CA GLU A 19 -17.40 -1.61 13.96
C GLU A 19 -16.45 -0.42 13.83
N ALA A 20 -15.14 -0.62 14.07
CA ALA A 20 -14.16 0.44 13.90
C ALA A 20 -14.13 0.99 12.46
N VAL A 21 -14.20 0.12 11.45
CA VAL A 21 -14.23 0.55 10.04
C VAL A 21 -15.55 1.26 9.71
N ARG A 22 -16.68 0.84 10.31
CA ARG A 22 -17.98 1.53 10.17
C ARG A 22 -17.97 2.92 10.80
N ASP A 23 -17.34 3.08 11.97
CA ASP A 23 -17.16 4.38 12.61
C ASP A 23 -16.31 5.29 11.74
N LEU A 24 -15.20 4.79 11.20
CA LEU A 24 -14.33 5.54 10.30
C LEU A 24 -15.08 6.00 9.04
N ALA A 25 -15.86 5.11 8.42
CA ALA A 25 -16.69 5.45 7.27
C ALA A 25 -17.68 6.59 7.57
N ARG A 26 -18.30 6.56 8.77
CA ARG A 26 -19.22 7.62 9.21
C ARG A 26 -18.50 8.94 9.45
N GLN A 27 -17.33 8.91 10.09
CA GLN A 27 -16.52 10.10 10.36
C GLN A 27 -16.03 10.75 9.07
N GLU A 28 -15.64 9.95 8.08
CA GLU A 28 -15.17 10.45 6.77
C GLU A 28 -16.31 10.79 5.80
N GLY A 29 -17.57 10.49 6.14
CA GLY A 29 -18.71 10.66 5.23
C GLY A 29 -18.62 9.78 3.97
N ARG A 30 -17.93 8.64 4.07
CA ARG A 30 -17.66 7.72 2.95
C ARG A 30 -18.47 6.44 3.09
N GLN A 31 -18.69 5.76 1.97
CA GLN A 31 -19.29 4.43 1.97
C GLN A 31 -18.29 3.41 2.53
N LEU A 32 -18.75 2.51 3.41
CA LEU A 32 -17.94 1.40 3.94
C LEU A 32 -17.23 0.61 2.83
N GLN A 33 -17.92 0.41 1.70
CA GLN A 33 -17.35 -0.28 0.56
C GLN A 33 -16.07 0.41 0.02
N ALA A 34 -16.03 1.74 -0.02
CA ALA A 34 -14.87 2.47 -0.54
C ALA A 34 -13.63 2.23 0.33
N LEU A 35 -13.80 2.19 1.65
CA LEU A 35 -12.73 1.88 2.60
C LEU A 35 -12.27 0.42 2.51
N VAL A 36 -13.20 -0.52 2.28
CA VAL A 36 -12.85 -1.93 2.06
C VAL A 36 -12.07 -2.11 0.76
N ASP A 37 -12.51 -1.48 -0.34
CA ASP A 37 -11.82 -1.54 -1.63
C ASP A 37 -10.40 -0.94 -1.52
N GLU A 38 -10.26 0.20 -0.83
CA GLU A 38 -8.97 0.84 -0.53
C GLU A 38 -8.06 -0.08 0.29
N ALA A 39 -8.55 -0.63 1.40
CA ALA A 39 -7.76 -1.51 2.27
C ALA A 39 -7.27 -2.78 1.56
N LEU A 40 -8.10 -3.37 0.68
CA LEU A 40 -7.73 -4.54 -0.11
C LEU A 40 -6.67 -4.19 -1.17
N ALA A 41 -6.81 -3.06 -1.85
CA ALA A 41 -5.83 -2.57 -2.81
C ALA A 41 -4.48 -2.30 -2.12
N ASP A 42 -4.52 -1.63 -0.97
CA ASP A 42 -3.35 -1.34 -0.14
C ASP A 42 -2.62 -2.61 0.31
N LEU A 43 -3.35 -3.65 0.72
CA LEU A 43 -2.74 -4.93 1.10
C LEU A 43 -2.01 -5.58 -0.08
N ILE A 44 -2.63 -5.56 -1.26
CA ILE A 44 -2.03 -6.10 -2.48
C ILE A 44 -0.77 -5.32 -2.83
N GLU A 45 -0.85 -3.98 -2.79
CA GLU A 45 0.28 -3.13 -3.15
C GLU A 45 1.43 -3.27 -2.15
N LYS A 46 1.14 -3.29 -0.84
CA LYS A 46 2.14 -3.59 0.20
C LYS A 46 2.85 -4.92 -0.06
N ARG A 47 2.12 -5.96 -0.47
CA ARG A 47 2.73 -7.27 -0.81
C ARG A 47 3.50 -7.27 -2.13
N ARG A 48 3.11 -6.43 -3.10
CA ARG A 48 3.84 -6.23 -4.36
C ARG A 48 5.12 -5.44 -4.16
N GLN A 49 5.07 -4.37 -3.37
CA GLN A 49 6.19 -3.47 -3.08
C GLN A 49 7.16 -4.02 -2.04
N ALA A 50 6.72 -4.91 -1.14
CA ALA A 50 7.60 -5.66 -0.24
C ALA A 50 8.62 -6.54 -0.99
N ARG A 51 8.46 -6.72 -2.31
CA ARG A 51 9.54 -7.13 -3.21
C ARG A 51 10.13 -5.90 -3.87
N PRO A 52 11.33 -5.45 -3.46
CA PRO A 52 12.07 -4.44 -4.19
C PRO A 52 12.14 -4.82 -5.67
N ARG A 53 11.72 -3.92 -6.56
CA ARG A 53 11.83 -4.17 -8.01
C ARG A 53 13.31 -4.42 -8.33
N PRO A 54 13.69 -5.56 -8.94
CA PRO A 54 15.10 -5.89 -9.16
C PRO A 54 15.86 -4.83 -9.94
N SER A 55 15.22 -4.18 -10.92
CA SER A 55 15.80 -3.09 -11.70
C SER A 55 16.10 -1.84 -10.87
N VAL A 56 15.21 -1.49 -9.93
CA VAL A 56 15.38 -0.34 -9.05
C VAL A 56 16.51 -0.61 -8.05
N MET A 57 16.58 -1.83 -7.51
CA MET A 57 17.68 -2.21 -6.61
C MET A 57 19.03 -2.27 -7.35
N ALA A 58 19.06 -2.73 -8.60
CA ALA A 58 20.29 -2.71 -9.41
C ALA A 58 20.79 -1.28 -9.67
N LEU A 59 19.89 -0.36 -10.03
CA LEU A 59 20.24 1.06 -10.21
C LEU A 59 20.66 1.73 -8.90
N TYR A 60 19.98 1.41 -7.80
CA TYR A 60 20.33 1.89 -6.47
C TYR A 60 21.75 1.44 -6.06
N GLN A 61 22.09 0.18 -6.31
CA GLN A 61 23.41 -0.38 -6.00
C GLN A 61 24.51 0.23 -6.88
N ALA A 62 24.28 0.37 -8.19
CA ALA A 62 25.20 1.02 -9.11
C ALA A 62 25.43 2.51 -8.78
N SER A 63 24.39 3.20 -8.31
CA SER A 63 24.48 4.57 -7.81
C SER A 63 25.39 4.64 -6.57
N HIS A 64 25.24 3.68 -5.64
CA HIS A 64 26.09 3.62 -4.44
C HIS A 64 27.59 3.47 -4.76
N GLU A 65 27.93 2.67 -5.77
CA GLU A 65 29.31 2.54 -6.25
C GLU A 65 29.82 3.86 -6.85
N THR A 66 29.00 4.51 -7.68
CA THR A 66 29.34 5.77 -8.36
C THR A 66 29.58 6.91 -7.36
N PHE A 67 28.74 7.00 -6.32
CA PHE A 67 28.79 8.07 -5.32
C PHE A 67 29.50 7.67 -4.02
N ALA A 68 30.16 6.51 -3.97
CA ALA A 68 30.93 6.06 -2.81
C ALA A 68 31.92 7.13 -2.28
N PRO A 69 32.64 7.90 -3.13
CA PRO A 69 33.52 8.96 -2.66
C PRO A 69 32.78 10.11 -1.94
N LEU A 70 31.55 10.42 -2.36
CA LEU A 70 30.73 11.46 -1.74
C LEU A 70 30.18 11.00 -0.39
N TYR A 71 29.68 9.76 -0.33
CA TYR A 71 29.19 9.18 0.93
C TYR A 71 30.30 9.06 1.96
N ARG A 72 31.53 8.75 1.54
CA ARG A 72 32.71 8.72 2.42
C ARG A 72 32.99 10.09 3.05
N LYS A 73 32.96 11.16 2.25
CA LYS A 73 33.19 12.55 2.72
C LYS A 73 32.11 13.08 3.65
N LEU A 74 30.87 12.59 3.53
CA LEU A 74 29.77 12.98 4.40
C LEU A 74 29.76 12.25 5.75
N ALA A 75 30.54 11.17 5.87
CA ALA A 75 30.65 10.37 7.09
C ALA A 75 31.87 10.73 7.96
N GLU A 76 32.70 11.66 7.48
CA GLU A 76 33.81 12.30 8.21
C GLU A 76 33.31 13.54 8.99
#